data_AF-L8HBF7-F1
#
_entry.id   AF-L8HBF7-F1
#
_cell.length_a   1.000
_cell.length_b   1.000
_cell.length_c   1.000
_cell.angle_alpha   90.00
_cell.angle_beta   90.00
_cell.angle_gamma   90.00
#
_symmetry.space_group_name_H-M   'P 1'
#
loop_
_entity.id
_entity.type
_entity.pdbx_description
1 polymer ?
#
loop_
_entity_poly.entity_id
_entity_poly.type
_entity_poly.pdbx_seq_one_letter_code
_entity_poly.pdbx_strand_id
1 'polypeptide(L)'
;MFGYLLLFVIAVVSAVAVYASRASGGSAAWRYTFLYRWSWLRARWGQWRAAGSVPHRIASALAASSPTTPLPPPAELIAWAESFLGTEGKLRHVEVSGDGLGGGFMGAMFKLLLTWDEDSADNVDNIDRPRSLVVKTLTPVFARRLSSILLGNAREAYFYRNFASNLATLGSATERQEVRSVVPRVYHADGSWATGDFVVVMEDLSTTGARLGSHVLGNQCWGPVKGGFPAELQTESVGLQMIEQVFAAMADVHAAFWRDESLLGHSWLKAAEWLQGRERARWELAMDGMRSKWLGIKRTIEQGKTGVKWSDEVVRAMDDSLAATSWETYQRSFDVTKPTTPFTLCHGDFHAANILWVPGRERTADDGEGDGARIGSKVYMVDWPEVGIACPFTELAQFMISNASPELRRKHERRLFADYHARLVAKGVCGRTFPLEACWERYQRGGIERWLQMLTLMTLFGLPDACVGWFHDQVAAFVHDHHADASAGLKGRSIPLMSAYALVNL
;
A
#
# COMPACT_ATOMS: atom_id res chain seq x y z
N MET A 1 19.44 11.02 22.13
CA MET A 1 19.31 11.50 23.53
C MET A 1 17.86 11.59 24.01
N PHE A 2 16.92 12.15 23.23
CA PHE A 2 15.50 12.27 23.64
C PHE A 2 14.74 10.94 23.88
N GLY A 3 15.05 9.88 23.13
CA GLY A 3 14.47 8.55 23.38
C GLY A 3 14.82 7.98 24.76
N TYR A 4 16.03 8.28 25.27
CA TYR A 4 16.45 7.90 26.61
C TYR A 4 15.70 8.70 27.68
N LEU A 5 15.38 9.97 27.43
CA LEU A 5 14.62 10.82 28.35
C LEU A 5 13.16 10.35 28.46
N LEU A 6 12.51 10.00 27.34
CA LEU A 6 11.15 9.46 27.35
C LEU A 6 11.08 8.10 28.05
N LEU A 7 12.08 7.24 27.86
CA LEU A 7 12.21 5.96 28.56
C LEU A 7 12.47 6.15 30.06
N PHE A 8 13.27 7.14 30.45
CA PHE A 8 13.47 7.51 31.84
C PHE A 8 12.16 8.00 32.47
N VAL A 9 11.40 8.85 31.77
CA VAL A 9 10.08 9.31 32.24
C VAL A 9 9.10 8.15 32.36
N ILE A 10 9.00 7.26 31.37
CA ILE A 10 8.11 6.09 31.44
C ILE A 10 8.52 5.13 32.56
N ALA A 11 9.83 4.91 32.75
CA ALA A 11 10.35 4.06 33.82
C ALA A 11 10.10 4.66 35.20
N VAL A 12 10.31 5.96 35.38
CA VAL A 12 10.05 6.68 36.63
C VAL A 12 8.56 6.72 36.93
N VAL A 13 7.71 7.05 35.96
CA VAL A 13 6.24 7.05 36.13
C VAL A 13 5.74 5.64 36.48
N SER A 14 6.30 4.60 35.85
CA SER A 14 5.96 3.22 36.16
C SER A 14 6.46 2.80 37.55
N ALA A 15 7.65 3.23 37.97
CA ALA A 15 8.21 2.95 39.29
C ALA A 15 7.42 3.66 40.41
N VAL A 16 7.04 4.92 40.19
CA VAL A 16 6.19 5.70 41.11
C VAL A 16 4.80 5.07 41.23
N ALA A 17 4.21 4.62 40.11
CA ALA A 17 2.94 3.89 40.14
C ALA A 17 3.04 2.55 40.89
N VAL A 18 4.15 1.82 40.77
CA VAL A 18 4.42 0.57 41.52
C VAL A 18 4.59 0.84 43.02
N TYR A 19 5.26 1.92 43.39
CA TYR A 19 5.41 2.33 44.79
C TYR A 19 4.06 2.72 45.41
N ALA A 20 3.26 3.52 44.69
CA ALA A 20 1.91 3.93 45.09
C ALA A 20 0.93 2.75 45.21
N SER A 21 1.08 1.70 44.39
CA SER A 21 0.22 0.51 44.43
C SER A 21 0.57 -0.46 45.57
N ARG A 22 1.84 -0.54 45.97
CA ARG A 22 2.27 -1.33 47.14
C ARG A 22 1.78 -0.72 48.45
N ALA A 23 1.67 0.61 48.51
CA ALA A 23 1.10 1.32 49.64
C ALA A 23 -0.43 1.11 49.77
N SER A 24 -1.12 0.66 48.71
CA SER A 24 -2.59 0.56 48.65
C SER A 24 -3.14 -0.88 48.54
N GLY A 25 -2.29 -1.92 48.66
CA GLY A 25 -2.75 -3.32 48.80
C GLY A 25 -3.37 -3.96 47.54
N GLY A 26 -2.99 -3.55 46.34
CA GLY A 26 -3.61 -3.98 45.07
C GLY A 26 -3.34 -5.43 44.61
N SER A 27 -4.35 -6.05 43.97
CA SER A 27 -4.48 -7.47 43.60
C SER A 27 -3.66 -7.95 42.37
N ALA A 28 -3.70 -9.28 42.11
CA ALA A 28 -2.95 -10.03 41.10
C ALA A 28 -3.07 -9.54 39.63
N ALA A 29 -4.10 -8.76 39.29
CA ALA A 29 -4.28 -8.18 37.95
C ALA A 29 -3.11 -7.27 37.52
N TRP A 30 -2.44 -6.62 38.47
CA TRP A 30 -1.33 -5.71 38.17
C TRP A 30 -0.01 -6.42 37.84
N ARG A 31 0.20 -7.63 38.37
CA ARG A 31 1.36 -8.45 38.02
C ARG A 31 1.33 -8.83 36.54
N TYR A 32 0.14 -9.11 35.99
CA TYR A 32 -0.06 -9.35 34.57
C TYR A 32 0.23 -8.10 33.72
N THR A 33 -0.25 -6.92 34.12
CA THR A 33 0.01 -5.67 33.39
C THR A 33 1.50 -5.29 33.39
N PHE A 34 2.20 -5.49 34.52
CA PHE A 34 3.64 -5.22 34.60
C PHE A 34 4.46 -6.26 33.81
N LEU A 35 4.16 -7.55 33.93
CA LEU A 35 4.86 -8.59 33.17
C LEU A 35 4.60 -8.50 31.67
N TYR A 36 3.38 -8.10 31.26
CA TYR A 36 3.05 -7.79 29.87
C TYR A 36 3.80 -6.54 29.37
N ARG A 37 3.86 -5.46 30.17
CA ARG A 37 4.63 -4.25 29.82
C ARG A 37 6.13 -4.51 29.82
N TRP A 38 6.63 -5.38 30.68
CA TRP A 38 8.04 -5.77 30.75
C TRP A 38 8.43 -6.73 29.63
N SER A 39 7.59 -7.71 29.28
CA SER A 39 7.80 -8.56 28.11
C SER A 39 7.71 -7.74 26.81
N TRP A 40 6.78 -6.79 26.74
CA TRP A 40 6.68 -5.79 25.67
C TRP A 40 7.94 -4.91 25.58
N LEU A 41 8.44 -4.39 26.70
CA LEU A 41 9.70 -3.63 26.77
C LEU A 41 10.91 -4.47 26.37
N ARG A 42 10.98 -5.76 26.77
CA ARG A 42 12.09 -6.67 26.48
C ARG A 42 12.09 -7.14 25.02
N ALA A 43 10.93 -7.44 24.45
CA ALA A 43 10.74 -7.72 23.03
C ALA A 43 11.12 -6.51 22.17
N ARG A 44 10.76 -5.30 22.63
CA ARG A 44 11.21 -4.06 21.99
C ARG A 44 12.70 -3.81 22.20
N TRP A 45 13.30 -4.09 23.35
CA TRP A 45 14.75 -3.91 23.55
C TRP A 45 15.60 -4.65 22.50
N GLY A 46 15.20 -5.86 22.09
CA GLY A 46 15.81 -6.57 20.97
C GLY A 46 15.63 -5.86 19.62
N GLN A 47 14.44 -5.35 19.34
CA GLN A 47 14.15 -4.54 18.14
C GLN A 47 14.86 -3.17 18.14
N TRP A 48 15.14 -2.61 19.32
CA TRP A 48 15.85 -1.34 19.48
C TRP A 48 17.37 -1.49 19.34
N ARG A 49 17.94 -2.67 19.63
CA ARG A 49 19.30 -3.01 19.21
C ARG A 49 19.43 -3.13 17.68
N ALA A 50 18.36 -3.56 17.01
CA ALA A 50 18.28 -3.57 15.55
C ALA A 50 18.04 -2.15 14.95
N ALA A 51 17.37 -1.26 15.70
CA ALA A 51 17.24 0.17 15.41
C ALA A 51 18.60 0.88 15.58
N GLY A 52 19.47 0.67 14.62
CA GLY A 52 20.89 0.99 14.68
C GLY A 52 21.76 0.13 13.77
N SER A 53 21.17 -0.82 13.04
CA SER A 53 21.87 -1.50 11.96
C SER A 53 22.44 -0.47 10.97
N VAL A 54 23.63 -0.78 10.42
CA VAL A 54 24.32 0.07 9.44
C VAL A 54 23.37 0.52 8.30
N PRO A 55 22.49 -0.34 7.74
CA PRO A 55 21.55 0.04 6.68
C PRO A 55 20.59 1.19 7.06
N HIS A 56 19.96 1.15 8.24
CA HIS A 56 19.01 2.20 8.64
C HIS A 56 19.69 3.55 8.84
N ARG A 57 20.92 3.53 9.40
CA ARG A 57 21.70 4.76 9.62
C ARG A 57 22.12 5.40 8.31
N ILE A 58 22.62 4.61 7.37
CA ILE A 58 23.04 5.10 6.05
C ILE A 58 21.84 5.61 5.26
N ALA A 59 20.75 4.83 5.15
CA ALA A 59 19.54 5.25 4.45
C ALA A 59 18.92 6.52 5.06
N SER A 60 18.89 6.62 6.39
CA SER A 60 18.42 7.84 7.07
C SER A 60 19.33 9.04 6.79
N ALA A 61 20.65 8.87 6.82
CA ALA A 61 21.60 9.95 6.53
C ALA A 61 21.45 10.46 5.08
N LEU A 62 21.29 9.55 4.12
CA LEU A 62 21.02 9.88 2.74
C LEU A 62 19.67 10.62 2.57
N ALA A 63 18.62 10.17 3.27
CA ALA A 63 17.32 10.84 3.24
C ALA A 63 17.29 12.21 3.94
N ALA A 64 18.23 12.46 4.85
CA ALA A 64 18.46 13.79 5.46
C ALA A 64 19.38 14.68 4.62
N SER A 65 20.02 14.14 3.58
CA SER A 65 21.05 14.88 2.86
C SER A 65 20.44 16.11 2.17
N SER A 66 21.14 17.21 2.35
CA SER A 66 20.87 18.52 1.77
C SER A 66 22.23 19.08 1.33
N PRO A 67 22.30 20.18 0.57
CA PRO A 67 23.58 20.76 0.14
C PRO A 67 24.54 21.05 1.31
N THR A 68 24.03 21.14 2.54
CA THR A 68 24.77 21.45 3.76
C THR A 68 25.03 20.25 4.69
N THR A 69 24.50 19.06 4.37
CA THR A 69 24.70 17.84 5.18
C THR A 69 25.59 16.86 4.43
N PRO A 70 26.77 16.49 4.97
CA PRO A 70 27.68 15.60 4.27
C PRO A 70 27.06 14.22 4.07
N LEU A 71 27.22 13.69 2.86
CA LEU A 71 26.89 12.29 2.54
C LEU A 71 27.76 11.35 3.39
N PRO A 72 27.30 10.12 3.68
CA PRO A 72 28.15 9.08 4.25
C PRO A 72 29.43 8.91 3.41
N PRO A 73 30.56 8.54 4.02
CA PRO A 73 31.81 8.32 3.30
C PRO A 73 31.61 7.32 2.13
N PRO A 74 32.25 7.52 0.97
CA PRO A 74 32.09 6.62 -0.19
C PRO A 74 32.35 5.14 0.14
N ALA A 75 33.32 4.86 1.00
CA ALA A 75 33.61 3.49 1.46
C ALA A 75 32.44 2.85 2.26
N GLU A 76 31.71 3.64 3.04
CA GLU A 76 30.52 3.14 3.77
C GLU A 76 29.35 2.89 2.82
N LEU A 77 29.17 3.72 1.80
CA LEU A 77 28.14 3.54 0.77
C LEU A 77 28.41 2.28 -0.07
N ILE A 78 29.67 2.06 -0.46
CA ILE A 78 30.10 0.85 -1.16
C ILE A 78 29.84 -0.39 -0.29
N ALA A 79 30.35 -0.40 0.95
CA ALA A 79 30.16 -1.54 1.85
C ALA A 79 28.67 -1.84 2.13
N TRP A 80 27.85 -0.80 2.22
CA TRP A 80 26.40 -0.97 2.36
C TRP A 80 25.78 -1.57 1.10
N ALA A 81 26.10 -1.08 -0.10
CA ALA A 81 25.60 -1.63 -1.36
C ALA A 81 26.02 -3.09 -1.56
N GLU A 82 27.29 -3.41 -1.32
CA GLU A 82 27.83 -4.77 -1.39
C GLU A 82 27.11 -5.72 -0.41
N SER A 83 26.67 -5.23 0.75
CA SER A 83 25.98 -6.06 1.76
C SER A 83 24.67 -6.69 1.29
N PHE A 84 24.04 -6.15 0.24
CA PHE A 84 22.78 -6.67 -0.31
C PHE A 84 22.84 -7.02 -1.81
N LEU A 85 23.93 -6.68 -2.51
CA LEU A 85 24.17 -7.09 -3.90
C LEU A 85 24.92 -8.44 -4.00
N GLY A 86 25.58 -8.88 -2.93
CA GLY A 86 26.37 -10.10 -2.92
C GLY A 86 27.82 -9.88 -3.38
N THR A 87 28.58 -10.97 -3.55
CA THR A 87 30.04 -10.94 -3.78
C THR A 87 30.46 -11.02 -5.26
N GLU A 88 29.51 -11.00 -6.20
CA GLU A 88 29.80 -11.15 -7.63
C GLU A 88 30.22 -9.83 -8.27
N GLY A 89 31.45 -9.40 -7.97
CA GLY A 89 32.07 -8.19 -8.51
C GLY A 89 32.38 -7.17 -7.42
N LYS A 90 33.43 -6.38 -7.65
CA LYS A 90 33.85 -5.33 -6.72
C LYS A 90 33.29 -3.99 -7.16
N LEU A 91 32.56 -3.35 -6.25
CA LEU A 91 31.91 -2.08 -6.53
C LEU A 91 32.93 -0.95 -6.35
N ARG A 92 33.16 -0.19 -7.43
CA ARG A 92 34.16 0.88 -7.48
C ARG A 92 33.63 2.19 -6.90
N HIS A 93 32.37 2.51 -7.22
CA HIS A 93 31.77 3.78 -6.87
C HIS A 93 30.26 3.64 -6.67
N VAL A 94 29.74 4.37 -5.67
CA VAL A 94 28.31 4.55 -5.43
C VAL A 94 28.02 6.05 -5.36
N GLU A 95 27.08 6.51 -6.18
CA GLU A 95 26.61 7.89 -6.18
C GLU A 95 25.11 7.94 -5.92
N VAL A 96 24.63 9.02 -5.29
CA VAL A 96 23.19 9.31 -5.23
C VAL A 96 22.87 10.26 -6.38
N SER A 97 21.95 9.87 -7.26
CA SER A 97 21.50 10.69 -8.38
C SER A 97 20.97 12.05 -7.91
N GLY A 98 21.42 13.13 -8.56
CA GLY A 98 20.90 14.50 -8.35
C GLY A 98 19.50 14.71 -8.93
N ASP A 99 19.12 13.91 -9.93
CA ASP A 99 17.78 13.85 -10.49
C ASP A 99 16.91 13.05 -9.52
N GLY A 100 16.33 13.73 -8.52
CA GLY A 100 15.52 13.08 -7.49
C GLY A 100 14.35 12.29 -8.09
N LEU A 101 14.04 11.13 -7.51
CA LEU A 101 12.75 10.47 -7.72
C LEU A 101 11.70 11.20 -6.87
N GLY A 102 10.54 11.50 -7.43
CA GLY A 102 9.45 12.12 -6.69
C GLY A 102 9.04 11.23 -5.50
N GLY A 103 9.38 11.63 -4.28
CA GLY A 103 8.91 10.95 -3.07
C GLY A 103 7.41 11.16 -2.88
N GLY A 104 6.71 10.13 -2.42
CA GLY A 104 5.32 10.25 -1.97
C GLY A 104 5.19 11.12 -0.72
N PHE A 105 3.96 11.28 -0.20
CA PHE A 105 3.65 12.18 0.91
C PHE A 105 4.47 11.97 2.20
N MET A 106 5.03 10.78 2.43
CA MET A 106 5.62 10.38 3.73
C MET A 106 7.09 9.93 3.70
N GLY A 107 7.63 9.54 2.55
CA GLY A 107 8.95 8.89 2.44
C GLY A 107 9.92 9.64 1.53
N ALA A 108 11.21 9.40 1.73
CA ALA A 108 12.26 9.81 0.81
C ALA A 108 12.50 8.69 -0.22
N MET A 109 12.70 9.06 -1.47
CA MET A 109 13.08 8.14 -2.53
C MET A 109 14.23 8.75 -3.34
N PHE A 110 15.26 7.96 -3.60
CA PHE A 110 16.39 8.39 -4.40
C PHE A 110 16.98 7.21 -5.18
N LYS A 111 17.75 7.53 -6.22
CA LYS A 111 18.43 6.54 -7.05
C LYS A 111 19.90 6.45 -6.63
N LEU A 112 20.39 5.23 -6.46
CA LEU A 112 21.82 4.95 -6.37
C LEU A 112 22.33 4.61 -7.77
N LEU A 113 23.46 5.19 -8.16
CA LEU A 113 24.21 4.87 -9.38
C LEU A 113 25.44 4.05 -8.99
N LEU A 114 25.66 2.94 -9.68
CA LEU A 114 26.65 1.92 -9.37
C LEU A 114 27.67 1.78 -10.50
N THR A 115 28.96 1.85 -10.15
CA THR A 115 30.07 1.62 -11.08
C THR A 115 30.90 0.44 -10.59
N TRP A 116 31.21 -0.51 -11.46
CA TRP A 116 31.91 -1.75 -11.11
C TRP A 116 33.37 -1.73 -11.61
N ASP A 117 34.29 -2.43 -10.93
CA ASP A 117 35.72 -2.46 -11.31
C ASP A 117 35.98 -3.10 -12.69
N GLU A 118 35.12 -4.01 -13.15
CA GLU A 118 35.25 -4.79 -14.41
C GLU A 118 34.52 -4.17 -15.61
N ASP A 119 34.13 -2.90 -15.53
CA ASP A 119 33.53 -2.17 -16.66
C ASP A 119 34.59 -1.82 -17.73
N SER A 120 35.27 -2.82 -18.29
CA SER A 120 35.93 -2.70 -19.58
C SER A 120 34.87 -2.67 -20.67
N ALA A 121 35.06 -1.83 -21.70
CA ALA A 121 34.09 -1.55 -22.76
C ALA A 121 33.61 -2.78 -23.56
N ASP A 122 34.20 -3.95 -23.35
CA ASP A 122 33.93 -5.19 -24.09
C ASP A 122 33.00 -6.18 -23.37
N ASN A 123 32.49 -5.85 -22.17
CA ASN A 123 31.69 -6.76 -21.34
C ASN A 123 30.33 -6.17 -20.93
N VAL A 124 29.66 -5.55 -21.91
CA VAL A 124 28.39 -4.81 -21.75
C VAL A 124 27.21 -5.74 -21.42
N ASP A 125 27.35 -7.05 -21.63
CA ASP A 125 26.26 -8.04 -21.56
C ASP A 125 26.15 -8.79 -20.22
N ASN A 126 26.84 -8.38 -19.15
CA ASN A 126 26.67 -9.02 -17.84
C ASN A 126 25.38 -8.52 -17.15
N ILE A 127 24.25 -9.06 -17.63
CA ILE A 127 22.85 -8.70 -17.31
C ILE A 127 22.52 -8.80 -15.80
N ASP A 128 23.35 -9.44 -14.98
CA ASP A 128 23.04 -9.64 -13.55
C ASP A 128 23.56 -8.55 -12.59
N ARG A 129 24.37 -7.59 -13.07
CA ARG A 129 24.88 -6.49 -12.23
C ARG A 129 24.07 -5.19 -12.45
N PRO A 130 23.34 -4.68 -11.43
CA PRO A 130 22.59 -3.44 -11.59
C PRO A 130 23.53 -2.24 -11.75
N ARG A 131 23.18 -1.34 -12.68
CA ARG A 131 23.81 -0.01 -12.88
C ARG A 131 23.20 1.05 -11.98
N SER A 132 21.95 0.84 -11.59
CA SER A 132 21.22 1.73 -10.70
C SER A 132 20.20 0.98 -9.86
N LEU A 133 19.89 1.56 -8.69
CA LEU A 133 18.92 1.03 -7.75
C LEU A 133 18.02 2.15 -7.25
N VAL A 134 16.79 1.81 -6.89
CA VAL A 134 15.87 2.71 -6.19
C VAL A 134 15.90 2.39 -4.70
N VAL A 135 16.11 3.41 -3.88
CA VAL A 135 16.01 3.32 -2.43
C VAL A 135 14.80 4.10 -1.97
N LYS A 136 13.90 3.43 -1.24
CA LYS A 136 12.77 4.03 -0.55
C LYS A 136 12.99 3.92 0.95
N THR A 137 12.87 5.03 1.67
CA THR A 137 13.10 5.10 3.10
C THR A 137 12.29 6.23 3.73
N LEU A 138 12.39 6.39 5.04
CA LEU A 138 11.74 7.48 5.77
C LEU A 138 12.60 8.74 5.79
N THR A 139 12.00 9.92 5.53
CA THR A 139 12.67 11.20 5.81
C THR A 139 12.85 11.34 7.34
N PRO A 140 14.07 11.58 7.84
CA PRO A 140 14.40 11.43 9.27
C PRO A 140 14.00 12.64 10.12
N VAL A 141 12.77 13.14 9.96
CA VAL A 141 12.19 14.20 10.78
C VAL A 141 11.13 13.63 11.74
N PHE A 142 11.03 14.20 12.94
CA PHE A 142 10.18 13.66 14.00
C PHE A 142 8.72 13.46 13.58
N ALA A 143 8.13 14.45 12.89
CA ALA A 143 6.74 14.37 12.44
C ALA A 143 6.50 13.18 11.47
N ARG A 144 7.45 12.88 10.59
CA ARG A 144 7.38 11.74 9.65
C ARG A 144 7.57 10.41 10.37
N ARG A 145 8.47 10.34 11.35
CA ARG A 145 8.62 9.15 12.22
C ARG A 145 7.38 8.86 13.03
N LEU A 146 6.82 9.88 13.68
CA LEU A 146 5.57 9.73 14.44
C LEU A 146 4.44 9.24 13.52
N SER A 147 4.28 9.86 12.36
CA SER A 147 3.28 9.43 11.38
C SER A 147 3.51 8.00 10.88
N SER A 148 4.76 7.63 10.60
CA SER A 148 5.14 6.28 10.19
C SER A 148 4.81 5.23 11.25
N ILE A 149 5.03 5.54 12.53
CA ILE A 149 4.66 4.64 13.64
C ILE A 149 3.14 4.48 13.74
N LEU A 150 2.39 5.60 13.65
CA LEU A 150 0.93 5.59 13.81
C LEU A 150 0.22 4.86 12.66
N LEU A 151 0.66 5.11 11.42
CA LEU A 151 0.11 4.48 10.20
C LEU A 151 0.70 3.09 9.94
N GLY A 152 1.89 2.84 10.45
CA GLY A 152 2.59 1.57 10.32
C GLY A 152 3.34 1.42 9.00
N ASN A 153 3.98 2.47 8.46
CA ASN A 153 4.60 2.42 7.12
C ASN A 153 5.73 1.39 7.02
N ALA A 154 6.34 1.00 8.14
CA ALA A 154 7.31 -0.10 8.18
C ALA A 154 6.75 -1.41 7.60
N ARG A 155 5.42 -1.56 7.55
CA ARG A 155 4.69 -2.66 6.90
C ARG A 155 5.19 -2.95 5.48
N GLU A 156 5.52 -1.93 4.70
CA GLU A 156 6.02 -2.09 3.33
C GLU A 156 7.30 -2.94 3.28
N ALA A 157 8.27 -2.64 4.14
CA ALA A 157 9.50 -3.42 4.22
C ALA A 157 9.26 -4.86 4.71
N TYR A 158 8.27 -5.08 5.58
CA TYR A 158 7.87 -6.42 5.98
C TYR A 158 7.26 -7.18 4.80
N PHE A 159 6.41 -6.54 3.99
CA PHE A 159 5.86 -7.16 2.79
C PHE A 159 6.96 -7.60 1.83
N TYR A 160 7.85 -6.68 1.44
CA TYR A 160 8.89 -7.02 0.49
C TYR A 160 9.83 -8.10 1.02
N ARG A 161 10.22 -8.04 2.31
CA ARG A 161 11.04 -9.08 2.92
C ARG A 161 10.35 -10.44 2.90
N ASN A 162 9.06 -10.50 3.24
CA ASN A 162 8.37 -11.76 3.48
C ASN A 162 7.72 -12.39 2.23
N PHE A 163 7.33 -11.59 1.23
CA PHE A 163 6.59 -12.08 0.06
C PHE A 163 7.37 -11.90 -1.25
N ALA A 164 8.20 -10.86 -1.36
CA ALA A 164 8.92 -10.54 -2.60
C ALA A 164 10.40 -10.97 -2.62
N SER A 165 11.10 -10.93 -1.48
CA SER A 165 12.54 -11.17 -1.45
C SER A 165 12.91 -12.64 -1.63
N ASN A 166 14.14 -12.93 -2.09
CA ASN A 166 14.69 -14.30 -2.13
C ASN A 166 14.86 -14.94 -0.74
N LEU A 167 14.88 -14.12 0.30
CA LEU A 167 15.01 -14.52 1.71
C LEU A 167 13.65 -14.65 2.41
N ALA A 168 12.56 -14.63 1.65
CA ALA A 168 11.19 -14.70 2.14
C ALA A 168 10.95 -15.91 3.04
N THR A 169 10.40 -15.64 4.23
CA THR A 169 10.03 -16.66 5.22
C THR A 169 8.55 -17.03 5.19
N LEU A 170 7.74 -16.37 4.35
CA LEU A 170 6.28 -16.56 4.28
C LEU A 170 5.83 -16.95 2.87
N GLY A 171 4.68 -17.64 2.83
CA GLY A 171 4.07 -18.20 1.61
C GLY A 171 4.82 -19.42 1.05
N SER A 172 4.16 -20.14 0.15
CA SER A 172 4.76 -21.20 -0.67
C SER A 172 5.65 -20.64 -1.78
N ALA A 173 6.47 -21.48 -2.42
CA ALA A 173 7.32 -21.04 -3.53
C ALA A 173 6.49 -20.47 -4.70
N THR A 174 5.34 -21.06 -4.97
CA THR A 174 4.41 -20.63 -6.01
C THR A 174 3.75 -19.30 -5.66
N GLU A 175 3.25 -19.13 -4.43
CA GLU A 175 2.68 -17.86 -3.96
C GLU A 175 3.68 -16.70 -4.06
N ARG A 176 4.93 -16.95 -3.65
CA ARG A 176 6.01 -15.97 -3.78
C ARG A 176 6.30 -15.64 -5.23
N GLN A 177 6.20 -16.61 -6.14
CA GLN A 177 6.41 -16.37 -7.57
C GLN A 177 5.34 -15.42 -8.14
N GLU A 178 4.08 -15.60 -7.77
CA GLU A 178 3.00 -14.73 -8.22
C GLU A 178 3.22 -13.28 -7.73
N VAL A 179 3.65 -13.09 -6.48
CA VAL A 179 4.02 -11.75 -5.96
C VAL A 179 5.27 -11.19 -6.66
N ARG A 180 6.35 -11.98 -6.77
CA ARG A 180 7.60 -11.59 -7.43
C ARG A 180 7.41 -11.21 -8.88
N SER A 181 6.41 -11.79 -9.55
CA SER A 181 6.10 -11.50 -10.95
C SER A 181 5.56 -10.07 -11.15
N VAL A 182 4.96 -9.48 -10.11
CA VAL A 182 4.28 -8.18 -10.17
C VAL A 182 4.98 -7.08 -9.38
N VAL A 183 6.17 -7.31 -8.81
CA VAL A 183 6.95 -6.29 -8.09
C VAL A 183 8.35 -6.15 -8.69
N PRO A 184 9.01 -4.98 -8.58
CA PRO A 184 10.40 -4.85 -9.00
C PRO A 184 11.29 -5.82 -8.22
N ARG A 185 12.44 -6.24 -8.78
CA ARG A 185 13.39 -7.09 -8.04
C ARG A 185 13.80 -6.38 -6.75
N VAL A 186 13.64 -7.05 -5.61
CA VAL A 186 13.99 -6.51 -4.29
C VAL A 186 15.35 -7.04 -3.86
N TYR A 187 16.31 -6.14 -3.66
CA TYR A 187 17.65 -6.46 -3.18
C TYR A 187 17.73 -6.43 -1.66
N HIS A 188 17.04 -5.49 -1.02
CA HIS A 188 17.01 -5.36 0.44
C HIS A 188 15.69 -4.81 0.94
N ALA A 189 15.20 -5.30 2.07
CA ALA A 189 14.06 -4.73 2.76
C ALA A 189 14.18 -4.96 4.27
N ASP A 190 14.20 -3.89 5.05
CA ASP A 190 14.17 -3.97 6.50
C ASP A 190 13.35 -2.83 7.11
N GLY A 191 12.71 -3.11 8.24
CA GLY A 191 11.82 -2.15 8.89
C GLY A 191 11.59 -2.45 10.36
N SER A 192 11.26 -1.40 11.10
CA SER A 192 11.06 -1.45 12.56
C SER A 192 9.71 -0.86 12.95
N TRP A 193 8.82 -1.69 13.47
CA TRP A 193 7.57 -1.22 14.09
C TRP A 193 7.81 -0.37 15.33
N ALA A 194 8.98 -0.48 15.96
CA ALA A 194 9.30 0.25 17.16
C ALA A 194 9.71 1.70 16.88
N THR A 195 10.41 1.94 15.77
CA THR A 195 10.91 3.27 15.39
C THR A 195 10.18 3.90 14.22
N GLY A 196 9.42 3.11 13.45
CA GLY A 196 8.78 3.52 12.21
C GLY A 196 9.77 3.67 11.05
N ASP A 197 11.06 3.41 11.25
CA ASP A 197 12.05 3.45 10.18
C ASP A 197 11.92 2.21 9.30
N PHE A 198 12.16 2.39 8.01
CA PHE A 198 12.21 1.32 7.04
C PHE A 198 13.13 1.70 5.89
N VAL A 199 13.67 0.69 5.21
CA VAL A 199 14.45 0.83 3.99
C VAL A 199 14.06 -0.30 3.05
N VAL A 200 13.81 0.06 1.79
CA VAL A 200 13.60 -0.88 0.70
C VAL A 200 14.53 -0.48 -0.44
N VAL A 201 15.32 -1.43 -0.92
CA VAL A 201 16.22 -1.27 -2.07
C VAL A 201 15.74 -2.21 -3.16
N MET A 202 15.40 -1.64 -4.32
CA MET A 202 14.77 -2.35 -5.42
C MET A 202 15.37 -1.94 -6.77
N GLU A 203 15.07 -2.74 -7.79
CA GLU A 203 15.40 -2.51 -9.18
C GLU A 203 14.94 -1.13 -9.68
N ASP A 204 15.82 -0.47 -10.42
CA ASP A 204 15.48 0.73 -11.17
C ASP A 204 14.88 0.35 -12.53
N LEU A 205 13.59 0.60 -12.69
CA LEU A 205 12.85 0.29 -13.91
C LEU A 205 12.94 1.38 -14.99
N SER A 206 13.67 2.48 -14.76
CA SER A 206 13.68 3.62 -15.69
C SER A 206 14.22 3.29 -17.09
N THR A 207 15.08 2.27 -17.22
CA THR A 207 15.61 1.79 -18.50
C THR A 207 14.75 0.74 -19.19
N THR A 208 13.72 0.22 -18.50
CA THR A 208 12.88 -0.89 -19.02
C THR A 208 11.77 -0.43 -19.98
N GLY A 209 11.61 0.87 -20.17
CA GLY A 209 10.46 1.44 -20.89
C GLY A 209 9.18 1.49 -20.05
N ALA A 210 9.26 1.25 -18.74
CA ALA A 210 8.13 1.39 -17.84
C ALA A 210 7.50 2.80 -17.91
N ARG A 211 6.18 2.85 -17.78
CA ARG A 211 5.36 4.06 -17.75
C ARG A 211 4.48 4.05 -16.52
N LEU A 212 4.29 5.21 -15.90
CA LEU A 212 3.38 5.33 -14.77
C LEU A 212 1.94 5.10 -15.24
N GLY A 213 1.24 4.14 -14.62
CA GLY A 213 -0.10 3.74 -15.04
C GLY A 213 -1.11 4.88 -14.93
N SER A 214 -0.95 5.78 -13.96
CA SER A 214 -1.80 6.98 -13.87
C SER A 214 -1.67 7.84 -15.12
N HIS A 215 -0.47 8.02 -15.68
CA HIS A 215 -0.28 8.79 -16.91
C HIS A 215 -0.94 8.13 -18.12
N VAL A 216 -0.86 6.79 -18.22
CA VAL A 216 -1.56 6.00 -19.25
C VAL A 216 -3.07 6.22 -19.17
N LEU A 217 -3.62 6.37 -17.96
CA LEU A 217 -5.06 6.56 -17.71
C LEU A 217 -5.49 8.03 -17.55
N GLY A 218 -4.69 8.99 -18.00
CA GLY A 218 -5.11 10.40 -18.01
C GLY A 218 -4.76 11.23 -16.77
N ASN A 219 -3.88 10.72 -15.93
CA ASN A 219 -3.27 11.39 -14.77
C ASN A 219 -4.27 11.80 -13.67
N GLN A 220 -5.37 11.05 -13.54
CA GLN A 220 -6.35 11.18 -12.46
C GLN A 220 -6.82 12.63 -12.25
N CYS A 221 -6.66 13.14 -11.03
CA CYS A 221 -7.06 14.47 -10.60
C CYS A 221 -6.00 15.57 -10.84
N TRP A 222 -4.84 15.22 -11.40
CA TRP A 222 -3.68 16.11 -11.49
C TRP A 222 -3.62 16.92 -12.80
N GLY A 223 -4.62 16.74 -13.68
CA GLY A 223 -4.65 17.36 -15.00
C GLY A 223 -3.60 16.77 -15.95
N PRO A 224 -3.27 17.45 -17.06
CA PRO A 224 -2.29 16.96 -18.03
C PRO A 224 -0.93 16.66 -17.40
N VAL A 225 -0.25 15.61 -17.90
CA VAL A 225 1.09 15.23 -17.43
C VAL A 225 2.08 16.35 -17.71
N LYS A 226 2.77 16.83 -16.67
CA LYS A 226 3.81 17.86 -16.81
C LYS A 226 4.97 17.32 -17.66
N GLY A 227 5.42 18.11 -18.63
CA GLY A 227 6.45 17.69 -19.59
C GLY A 227 5.91 16.88 -20.77
N GLY A 228 4.59 16.64 -20.82
CA GLY A 228 3.95 15.84 -21.87
C GLY A 228 3.98 14.34 -21.59
N PHE A 229 3.14 13.61 -22.31
CA PHE A 229 3.11 12.15 -22.31
C PHE A 229 2.80 11.66 -23.73
N PRO A 230 3.34 10.51 -24.18
CA PRO A 230 3.10 10.02 -25.54
C PRO A 230 1.61 9.78 -25.77
N ALA A 231 1.02 10.48 -26.73
CA ALA A 231 -0.43 10.48 -26.98
C ALA A 231 -0.94 9.09 -27.40
N GLU A 232 -0.11 8.33 -28.10
CA GLU A 232 -0.37 6.94 -28.50
C GLU A 232 -0.53 5.99 -27.30
N LEU A 233 0.09 6.32 -26.16
CA LEU A 233 -0.02 5.56 -24.92
C LEU A 233 -1.17 6.03 -24.01
N GLN A 234 -1.90 7.08 -24.41
CA GLN A 234 -2.98 7.68 -23.62
C GLN A 234 -4.33 7.57 -24.35
N THR A 235 -4.53 6.46 -25.06
CA THR A 235 -5.78 6.12 -25.75
C THR A 235 -6.65 5.21 -24.90
N GLU A 236 -7.97 5.22 -25.11
CA GLU A 236 -8.90 4.34 -24.39
C GLU A 236 -8.53 2.87 -24.54
N SER A 237 -8.11 2.43 -25.74
CA SER A 237 -7.73 1.03 -26.01
C SER A 237 -6.48 0.61 -25.25
N VAL A 238 -5.44 1.46 -25.21
CA VAL A 238 -4.21 1.20 -24.45
C VAL A 238 -4.50 1.20 -22.95
N GLY A 239 -5.29 2.16 -22.46
CA GLY A 239 -5.74 2.20 -21.08
C GLY A 239 -6.48 0.92 -20.68
N LEU A 240 -7.43 0.47 -21.52
CA LEU A 240 -8.18 -0.77 -21.30
C LEU A 240 -7.27 -2.00 -21.26
N GLN A 241 -6.33 -2.11 -22.21
CA GLN A 241 -5.33 -3.18 -22.22
C GLN A 241 -4.49 -3.20 -20.94
N MET A 242 -4.06 -2.03 -20.46
CA MET A 242 -3.31 -1.95 -19.20
C MET A 242 -4.16 -2.42 -18.02
N ILE A 243 -5.44 -1.99 -17.94
CA ILE A 243 -6.36 -2.42 -16.87
C ILE A 243 -6.55 -3.94 -16.88
N GLU A 244 -6.76 -4.54 -18.05
CA GLU A 244 -6.88 -6.00 -18.21
C GLU A 244 -5.65 -6.74 -17.68
N GLN A 245 -4.46 -6.24 -17.99
CA GLN A 245 -3.21 -6.85 -17.54
C GLN A 245 -2.96 -6.67 -16.05
N VAL A 246 -3.29 -5.49 -15.51
CA VAL A 246 -3.24 -5.22 -14.07
C VAL A 246 -4.21 -6.13 -13.31
N PHE A 247 -5.43 -6.32 -13.82
CA PHE A 247 -6.42 -7.20 -13.21
C PHE A 247 -6.02 -8.66 -13.34
N ALA A 248 -5.47 -9.08 -14.47
CA ALA A 248 -4.96 -10.43 -14.64
C ALA A 248 -3.83 -10.74 -13.66
N ALA A 249 -2.87 -9.81 -13.52
CA ALA A 249 -1.76 -9.92 -12.58
C ALA A 249 -2.25 -9.98 -11.12
N MET A 250 -3.19 -9.12 -10.72
CA MET A 250 -3.76 -9.19 -9.37
C MET A 250 -4.64 -10.42 -9.14
N ALA A 251 -5.30 -10.97 -10.16
CA ALA A 251 -6.03 -12.23 -10.01
C ALA A 251 -5.08 -13.37 -9.61
N ASP A 252 -3.86 -13.39 -10.14
CA ASP A 252 -2.87 -14.41 -9.79
C ASP A 252 -2.43 -14.28 -8.33
N VAL A 253 -2.10 -13.06 -7.90
CA VAL A 253 -1.76 -12.77 -6.50
C VAL A 253 -2.94 -13.12 -5.57
N HIS A 254 -4.15 -12.70 -5.93
CA HIS A 254 -5.35 -12.96 -5.14
C HIS A 254 -5.70 -14.45 -5.07
N ALA A 255 -5.50 -15.21 -6.14
CA ALA A 255 -5.73 -16.64 -6.14
C ALA A 255 -4.70 -17.38 -5.27
N ALA A 256 -3.44 -16.94 -5.30
CA ALA A 256 -2.37 -17.55 -4.52
C ALA A 256 -2.61 -17.48 -3.00
N PHE A 257 -3.20 -16.38 -2.53
CA PHE A 257 -3.52 -16.18 -1.11
C PHE A 257 -5.02 -16.30 -0.80
N TRP A 258 -5.78 -16.95 -1.68
CA TRP A 258 -7.23 -17.00 -1.59
C TRP A 258 -7.68 -17.70 -0.30
N ARG A 259 -8.30 -16.93 0.58
CA ARG A 259 -8.74 -17.38 1.91
C ARG A 259 -7.64 -18.10 2.72
N ASP A 260 -6.39 -17.70 2.53
CA ASP A 260 -5.30 -18.25 3.33
C ASP A 260 -5.37 -17.70 4.77
N GLU A 261 -5.78 -18.54 5.71
CA GLU A 261 -5.86 -18.20 7.13
C GLU A 261 -4.48 -17.93 7.76
N SER A 262 -3.38 -18.39 7.13
CA SER A 262 -2.02 -18.12 7.61
C SER A 262 -1.73 -16.61 7.68
N LEU A 263 -2.36 -15.83 6.80
CA LEU A 263 -2.28 -14.37 6.79
C LEU A 263 -2.70 -13.74 8.13
N LEU A 264 -3.70 -14.32 8.80
CA LEU A 264 -4.20 -13.82 10.09
C LEU A 264 -3.14 -13.93 11.20
N GLY A 265 -2.18 -14.84 11.07
CA GLY A 265 -1.04 -14.96 11.98
C GLY A 265 -0.07 -13.78 11.93
N HIS A 266 -0.18 -12.91 10.92
CA HIS A 266 0.69 -11.76 10.73
C HIS A 266 0.05 -10.48 11.22
N SER A 267 0.21 -10.19 12.51
CA SER A 267 -0.32 -8.98 13.18
C SER A 267 0.12 -7.65 12.56
N TRP A 268 1.16 -7.66 11.73
CA TRP A 268 1.65 -6.50 11.00
C TRP A 268 0.86 -6.19 9.72
N LEU A 269 0.15 -7.18 9.15
CA LEU A 269 -0.75 -6.96 8.02
C LEU A 269 -1.94 -6.12 8.45
N LYS A 270 -2.36 -5.19 7.60
CA LYS A 270 -3.54 -4.37 7.87
C LYS A 270 -4.77 -5.27 8.00
N ALA A 271 -5.64 -4.91 8.95
CA ALA A 271 -6.86 -5.63 9.34
C ALA A 271 -6.69 -7.03 9.97
N ALA A 272 -5.49 -7.63 10.00
CA ALA A 272 -5.32 -8.99 10.55
C ALA A 272 -5.83 -9.14 11.99
N GLU A 273 -5.52 -8.17 12.86
CA GLU A 273 -6.03 -8.15 14.24
C GLU A 273 -7.55 -7.96 14.31
N TRP A 274 -8.09 -7.03 13.51
CA TRP A 274 -9.51 -6.72 13.52
C TRP A 274 -10.35 -7.88 13.01
N LEU A 275 -9.93 -8.59 11.96
CA LEU A 275 -10.64 -9.75 11.42
C LEU A 275 -10.69 -10.94 12.40
N GLN A 276 -9.80 -10.97 13.39
CA GLN A 276 -9.79 -11.97 14.48
C GLN A 276 -10.57 -11.50 15.72
N GLY A 277 -11.30 -10.40 15.63
CA GLY A 277 -12.02 -9.83 16.76
C GLY A 277 -11.12 -9.17 17.82
N ARG A 278 -9.85 -8.90 17.50
CA ARG A 278 -8.89 -8.23 18.39
C ARG A 278 -8.82 -6.73 18.08
N GLU A 279 -8.20 -5.95 18.98
CA GLU A 279 -7.98 -4.51 18.78
C GLU A 279 -9.27 -3.68 18.55
N ARG A 280 -10.42 -4.11 19.12
CA ARG A 280 -11.73 -3.42 19.02
C ARG A 280 -11.62 -1.92 19.29
N ALA A 281 -10.98 -1.53 20.40
CA ALA A 281 -10.86 -0.12 20.78
C ALA A 281 -10.11 0.71 19.72
N ARG A 282 -9.10 0.12 19.06
CA ARG A 282 -8.36 0.80 17.98
C ARG A 282 -9.22 0.94 16.73
N TRP A 283 -10.05 -0.05 16.43
CA TRP A 283 -11.02 0.04 15.34
C TRP A 283 -12.11 1.08 15.63
N GLU A 284 -12.67 1.10 16.83
CA GLU A 284 -13.69 2.08 17.24
C GLU A 284 -13.12 3.50 17.19
N LEU A 285 -11.89 3.71 17.67
CA LEU A 285 -11.19 4.99 17.54
C LEU A 285 -11.02 5.43 16.08
N ALA A 286 -10.66 4.50 15.18
CA ALA A 286 -10.54 4.77 13.76
C ALA A 286 -11.89 5.22 13.16
N MET A 287 -12.97 4.54 13.53
CA MET A 287 -14.32 4.86 13.07
C MET A 287 -14.89 6.15 13.66
N ASP A 288 -14.59 6.46 14.92
CA ASP A 288 -14.94 7.74 15.54
C ASP A 288 -14.18 8.90 14.88
N GLY A 289 -12.92 8.67 14.54
CA GLY A 289 -12.15 9.57 13.69
C GLY A 289 -12.86 9.84 12.36
N MET A 290 -13.26 8.79 11.64
CA MET A 290 -14.00 8.92 10.38
C MET A 290 -15.30 9.73 10.55
N ARG A 291 -16.11 9.44 11.58
CA ARG A 291 -17.34 10.18 11.89
C ARG A 291 -17.08 11.65 12.16
N SER A 292 -16.08 11.95 12.99
CA SER A 292 -15.71 13.32 13.35
C SER A 292 -15.30 14.13 12.12
N LYS A 293 -14.48 13.53 11.24
CA LYS A 293 -14.02 14.19 10.01
C LYS A 293 -15.16 14.39 9.02
N TRP A 294 -16.04 13.39 8.83
CA TRP A 294 -17.23 13.53 8.02
C TRP A 294 -18.17 14.65 8.52
N LEU A 295 -18.40 14.74 9.84
CA LEU A 295 -19.14 15.87 10.44
C LEU A 295 -18.48 17.23 10.19
N GLY A 296 -17.14 17.27 10.13
CA GLY A 296 -16.40 18.45 9.69
C GLY A 296 -16.74 18.86 8.25
N ILE A 297 -16.70 17.91 7.32
CA ILE A 297 -17.06 18.12 5.91
C ILE A 297 -18.50 18.62 5.78
N LYS A 298 -19.46 17.98 6.45
CA LYS A 298 -20.88 18.41 6.41
C LYS A 298 -21.07 19.85 6.88
N ARG A 299 -20.40 20.27 7.95
CA ARG A 299 -20.42 21.68 8.40
C ARG A 299 -19.85 22.63 7.36
N THR A 300 -18.78 22.24 6.66
CA THR A 300 -18.21 23.05 5.57
C THR A 300 -19.17 23.17 4.38
N ILE A 301 -19.89 22.09 4.05
CA ILE A 301 -20.95 22.07 3.02
C ILE A 301 -22.09 23.02 3.41
N GLU A 302 -22.64 22.88 4.62
CA GLU A 302 -23.75 23.70 5.14
C GLU A 302 -23.40 25.20 5.18
N GLN A 303 -22.14 25.53 5.46
CA GLN A 303 -21.64 26.91 5.49
C GLN A 303 -21.31 27.47 4.10
N GLY A 304 -21.40 26.66 3.03
CA GLY A 304 -21.00 27.07 1.68
C GLY A 304 -19.51 27.37 1.53
N LYS A 305 -18.65 26.74 2.35
CA LYS A 305 -17.20 27.01 2.42
C LYS A 305 -16.33 26.02 1.65
N THR A 306 -16.92 25.10 0.91
CA THR A 306 -16.22 24.13 0.07
C THR A 306 -16.30 24.57 -1.39
N GLY A 307 -15.21 24.45 -2.16
CA GLY A 307 -15.24 24.63 -3.61
C GLY A 307 -15.78 23.43 -4.38
N VAL A 308 -16.14 22.35 -3.69
CA VAL A 308 -16.70 21.13 -4.28
C VAL A 308 -18.22 21.13 -4.15
N LYS A 309 -18.93 20.84 -5.25
CA LYS A 309 -20.38 20.66 -5.24
C LYS A 309 -20.71 19.21 -4.85
N TRP A 310 -21.06 19.00 -3.59
CA TRP A 310 -21.39 17.67 -3.07
C TRP A 310 -22.76 17.18 -3.55
N SER A 311 -22.82 15.90 -3.93
CA SER A 311 -24.06 15.19 -4.30
C SER A 311 -24.83 14.76 -3.05
N ASP A 312 -26.13 15.05 -3.01
CA ASP A 312 -27.04 14.58 -1.96
C ASP A 312 -27.04 13.05 -1.84
N GLU A 313 -26.83 12.34 -2.96
CA GLU A 313 -26.78 10.88 -2.96
C GLU A 313 -25.53 10.36 -2.24
N VAL A 314 -24.36 10.99 -2.48
CA VAL A 314 -23.11 10.65 -1.79
C VAL A 314 -23.20 10.98 -0.30
N VAL A 315 -23.75 12.15 0.03
CA VAL A 315 -23.94 12.57 1.43
C VAL A 315 -24.84 11.59 2.17
N ARG A 316 -25.99 11.22 1.58
CA ARG A 316 -26.91 10.23 2.16
C ARG A 316 -26.26 8.85 2.28
N ALA A 317 -25.56 8.38 1.25
CA ALA A 317 -24.89 7.09 1.28
C ALA A 317 -23.84 7.02 2.40
N MET A 318 -23.05 8.08 2.62
CA MET A 318 -22.09 8.13 3.73
C MET A 318 -22.77 8.15 5.10
N ASP A 319 -23.83 8.95 5.28
CA ASP A 319 -24.59 9.01 6.53
C ASP A 319 -25.22 7.64 6.88
N ASP A 320 -25.87 6.99 5.92
CA ASP A 320 -26.47 5.67 6.07
C ASP A 320 -25.40 4.60 6.38
N SER A 321 -24.25 4.67 5.70
CA SER A 321 -23.13 3.75 5.92
C SER A 321 -22.54 3.90 7.32
N LEU A 322 -22.29 5.13 7.78
CA LEU A 322 -21.78 5.39 9.13
C LEU A 322 -22.77 4.97 10.22
N ALA A 323 -24.08 5.18 10.00
CA ALA A 323 -25.13 4.77 10.91
C ALA A 323 -25.24 3.24 11.02
N ALA A 324 -25.07 2.52 9.91
CA ALA A 324 -25.08 1.06 9.89
C ALA A 324 -23.80 0.41 10.44
N THR A 325 -22.72 1.18 10.62
CA THR A 325 -21.41 0.66 10.99
C THR A 325 -21.23 0.60 12.51
N SER A 326 -21.12 -0.60 13.05
CA SER A 326 -20.61 -0.88 14.40
C SER A 326 -19.55 -1.97 14.35
N TRP A 327 -18.83 -2.19 15.46
CA TRP A 327 -17.89 -3.30 15.57
C TRP A 327 -18.56 -4.65 15.25
N GLU A 328 -19.76 -4.87 15.79
CA GLU A 328 -20.54 -6.10 15.59
C GLU A 328 -20.98 -6.25 14.13
N THR A 329 -21.41 -5.18 13.47
CA THR A 329 -21.73 -5.22 12.04
C THR A 329 -20.49 -5.50 11.20
N TYR A 330 -19.35 -4.89 11.52
CA TYR A 330 -18.07 -5.15 10.86
C TYR A 330 -17.67 -6.63 10.99
N GLN A 331 -17.63 -7.16 12.21
CA GLN A 331 -17.30 -8.58 12.47
C GLN A 331 -18.25 -9.53 11.72
N ARG A 332 -19.54 -9.23 11.67
CA ARG A 332 -20.53 -10.07 10.99
C ARG A 332 -20.40 -10.03 9.46
N SER A 333 -20.10 -8.85 8.92
CA SER A 333 -20.03 -8.59 7.48
C SER A 333 -18.72 -9.08 6.88
N PHE A 334 -17.63 -9.03 7.66
CA PHE A 334 -16.33 -9.57 7.29
C PHE A 334 -15.91 -10.75 8.20
N ASP A 335 -16.79 -11.75 8.30
CA ASP A 335 -16.52 -12.95 9.08
C ASP A 335 -15.68 -13.95 8.29
N VAL A 336 -14.37 -13.96 8.52
CA VAL A 336 -13.42 -14.84 7.81
C VAL A 336 -13.68 -16.34 8.05
N THR A 337 -14.39 -16.70 9.13
CA THR A 337 -14.72 -18.11 9.44
C THR A 337 -15.79 -18.69 8.53
N LYS A 338 -16.64 -17.85 7.93
CA LYS A 338 -17.64 -18.29 6.95
C LYS A 338 -16.95 -18.65 5.64
N PRO A 339 -17.16 -19.84 5.05
CA PRO A 339 -16.47 -20.28 3.83
C PRO A 339 -16.76 -19.41 2.59
N THR A 340 -17.83 -18.61 2.63
CA THR A 340 -18.27 -17.72 1.54
C THR A 340 -17.72 -16.31 1.64
N THR A 341 -16.96 -15.96 2.69
CA THR A 341 -16.36 -14.63 2.83
C THR A 341 -15.10 -14.51 1.96
N PRO A 342 -15.07 -13.67 0.92
CA PRO A 342 -13.88 -13.53 0.09
C PRO A 342 -12.81 -12.69 0.81
N PHE A 343 -11.63 -13.25 1.03
CA PHE A 343 -10.46 -12.50 1.48
C PHE A 343 -9.17 -13.07 0.90
N THR A 344 -8.16 -12.22 0.81
CA THR A 344 -6.83 -12.56 0.32
C THR A 344 -5.84 -11.48 0.76
N LEU A 345 -4.55 -11.66 0.45
CA LEU A 345 -3.56 -10.59 0.48
C LEU A 345 -3.90 -9.55 -0.60
N CYS A 346 -4.15 -8.32 -0.17
CA CYS A 346 -4.50 -7.19 -1.03
C CYS A 346 -3.46 -6.08 -0.90
N HIS A 347 -3.26 -5.31 -1.96
CA HIS A 347 -2.35 -4.17 -2.01
C HIS A 347 -2.72 -3.08 -1.00
N GLY A 348 -4.01 -2.86 -0.78
CA GLY A 348 -4.57 -1.91 0.18
C GLY A 348 -4.63 -0.46 -0.32
N ASP A 349 -3.67 -0.05 -1.14
CA ASP A 349 -3.66 1.24 -1.86
C ASP A 349 -3.58 1.06 -3.39
N PHE A 350 -4.55 0.33 -3.94
CA PHE A 350 -4.50 -0.14 -5.33
C PHE A 350 -5.03 0.91 -6.30
N HIS A 351 -4.13 1.67 -6.92
CA HIS A 351 -4.46 2.66 -7.96
C HIS A 351 -3.34 2.79 -9.00
N ALA A 352 -3.62 3.43 -10.14
CA ALA A 352 -2.71 3.41 -11.29
C ALA A 352 -1.41 4.22 -11.07
N ALA A 353 -1.40 5.20 -10.15
CA ALA A 353 -0.15 5.85 -9.74
C ALA A 353 0.81 4.93 -8.94
N ASN A 354 0.34 3.75 -8.50
CA ASN A 354 1.15 2.70 -7.89
C ASN A 354 1.47 1.57 -8.89
N ILE A 355 1.17 1.78 -10.18
CA ILE A 355 1.45 0.84 -11.26
C ILE A 355 2.54 1.41 -12.17
N LEU A 356 3.57 0.62 -12.43
CA LEU A 356 4.53 0.84 -13.52
C LEU A 356 4.26 -0.22 -14.59
N TRP A 357 3.90 0.23 -15.78
CA TRP A 357 3.50 -0.62 -16.89
C TRP A 357 4.51 -0.56 -18.02
N VAL A 358 5.02 -1.71 -18.44
CA VAL A 358 5.86 -1.86 -19.63
C VAL A 358 4.94 -2.35 -20.76
N PRO A 359 4.66 -1.52 -21.77
CA PRO A 359 3.87 -1.96 -22.92
C PRO A 359 4.61 -3.05 -23.69
N GLY A 360 3.86 -4.01 -24.22
CA GLY A 360 4.43 -5.03 -25.10
C GLY A 360 4.88 -4.40 -26.43
N ARG A 361 6.03 -4.83 -26.94
CA ARG A 361 6.60 -4.29 -28.18
C ARG A 361 7.17 -5.38 -29.07
N GLU A 362 7.42 -5.02 -30.34
CA GLU A 362 8.17 -5.89 -31.23
C GLU A 362 9.61 -6.00 -30.75
N ARG A 363 10.17 -7.20 -30.95
CA ARG A 363 11.56 -7.46 -30.59
C ARG A 363 12.48 -6.77 -31.59
N THR A 364 13.50 -6.09 -31.09
CA THR A 364 14.57 -5.47 -31.89
C THR A 364 15.81 -6.36 -31.88
N ALA A 365 16.80 -6.04 -32.72
CA ALA A 365 18.06 -6.77 -32.76
C ALA A 365 18.83 -6.74 -31.42
N ASP A 366 18.59 -5.71 -30.61
CA ASP A 366 19.25 -5.49 -29.31
C ASP A 366 18.68 -6.33 -28.17
N ASP A 367 17.55 -7.02 -28.37
CA ASP A 367 16.83 -7.75 -27.32
C ASP A 367 17.32 -9.20 -27.11
N GLY A 368 18.31 -9.65 -27.89
CA GLY A 368 18.83 -11.01 -27.84
C GLY A 368 17.90 -12.08 -28.44
N GLU A 369 18.30 -13.35 -28.31
CA GLU A 369 17.53 -14.50 -28.77
C GLU A 369 16.33 -14.81 -27.85
N GLY A 370 15.23 -15.26 -28.44
CA GLY A 370 14.07 -15.75 -27.70
C GLY A 370 12.98 -16.32 -28.59
N ASP A 371 12.05 -17.07 -28.01
CA ASP A 371 10.93 -17.65 -28.75
C ASP A 371 9.82 -16.59 -28.95
N GLY A 372 9.70 -16.08 -30.18
CA GLY A 372 8.60 -15.20 -30.61
C GLY A 372 9.03 -13.78 -31.04
N ALA A 373 8.24 -13.16 -31.92
CA ALA A 373 8.56 -11.84 -32.50
C ALA A 373 8.25 -10.64 -31.59
N ARG A 374 7.65 -10.84 -30.41
CA ARG A 374 7.20 -9.77 -29.51
C ARG A 374 7.64 -10.03 -28.08
N ILE A 375 8.07 -8.97 -27.40
CA ILE A 375 8.24 -8.96 -25.95
C ILE A 375 6.87 -8.66 -25.32
N GLY A 376 6.44 -9.54 -24.42
CA GLY A 376 5.21 -9.37 -23.66
C GLY A 376 5.24 -8.10 -22.80
N SER A 377 4.08 -7.54 -22.54
CA SER A 377 3.90 -6.47 -21.57
C SER A 377 4.18 -6.95 -20.14
N LYS A 378 4.58 -6.04 -19.26
CA LYS A 378 4.83 -6.34 -17.84
C LYS A 378 4.18 -5.29 -16.93
N VAL A 379 3.63 -5.75 -15.81
CA VAL A 379 3.05 -4.89 -14.76
C VAL A 379 3.91 -5.00 -13.53
N TYR A 380 4.29 -3.86 -12.96
CA TYR A 380 4.90 -3.78 -11.65
C TYR A 380 4.02 -2.92 -10.73
N MET A 381 3.86 -3.37 -9.51
CA MET A 381 3.08 -2.75 -8.45
C MET A 381 4.05 -2.34 -7.36
N VAL A 382 3.99 -1.07 -6.99
CA VAL A 382 4.88 -0.45 -6.01
C VAL A 382 4.05 0.20 -4.93
N ASP A 383 4.70 0.64 -3.85
CA ASP A 383 4.03 1.30 -2.73
C ASP A 383 3.03 0.37 -2.01
N TRP A 384 3.58 -0.61 -1.28
CA TRP A 384 2.82 -1.57 -0.49
C TRP A 384 2.71 -1.25 1.03
N PRO A 385 2.72 0.01 1.52
CA PRO A 385 2.62 0.28 2.94
C PRO A 385 1.24 -0.09 3.46
N GLU A 386 0.19 -0.10 2.65
CA GLU A 386 -1.19 -0.39 3.07
C GLU A 386 -1.61 -1.87 2.91
N VAL A 387 -0.66 -2.74 2.52
CA VAL A 387 -0.88 -4.17 2.33
C VAL A 387 -1.57 -4.83 3.51
N GLY A 388 -2.55 -5.68 3.22
CA GLY A 388 -3.33 -6.31 4.27
C GLY A 388 -4.28 -7.37 3.77
N ILE A 389 -5.17 -7.77 4.67
CA ILE A 389 -6.20 -8.77 4.40
C ILE A 389 -7.50 -8.03 4.10
N ALA A 390 -8.00 -8.18 2.88
CA ALA A 390 -9.22 -7.51 2.46
C ALA A 390 -10.00 -8.34 1.44
N CYS A 391 -11.19 -7.85 1.08
CA CYS A 391 -11.95 -8.41 -0.02
C CYS A 391 -11.32 -7.95 -1.35
N PRO A 392 -10.90 -8.87 -2.23
CA PRO A 392 -10.22 -8.50 -3.48
C PRO A 392 -11.12 -7.75 -4.44
N PHE A 393 -12.43 -7.97 -4.37
CA PHE A 393 -13.41 -7.29 -5.23
C PHE A 393 -13.54 -5.81 -4.87
N THR A 394 -13.44 -5.47 -3.57
CA THR A 394 -13.36 -4.08 -3.10
C THR A 394 -12.11 -3.38 -3.65
N GLU A 395 -10.99 -4.09 -3.72
CA GLU A 395 -9.72 -3.56 -4.25
C GLU A 395 -9.81 -3.24 -5.76
N LEU A 396 -10.42 -4.12 -6.57
CA LEU A 396 -10.66 -3.82 -7.99
C LEU A 396 -11.59 -2.61 -8.18
N ALA A 397 -12.65 -2.52 -7.38
CA ALA A 397 -13.55 -1.37 -7.44
C ALA A 397 -12.83 -0.07 -7.06
N GLN A 398 -11.96 -0.12 -6.04
CA GLN A 398 -11.08 0.99 -5.71
C GLN A 398 -10.26 1.41 -6.92
N PHE A 399 -9.61 0.49 -7.62
CA PHE A 399 -8.84 0.79 -8.83
C PHE A 399 -9.69 1.46 -9.91
N MET A 400 -10.87 0.93 -10.23
CA MET A 400 -11.72 1.51 -11.28
C MET A 400 -12.20 2.92 -10.93
N ILE A 401 -12.60 3.17 -9.67
CA ILE A 401 -13.04 4.49 -9.22
C ILE A 401 -11.87 5.49 -9.18
N SER A 402 -10.67 5.02 -8.84
CA SER A 402 -9.47 5.85 -8.72
C SER A 402 -8.92 6.35 -10.06
N ASN A 403 -9.23 5.66 -11.17
CA ASN A 403 -8.48 5.81 -12.41
C ASN A 403 -9.34 5.90 -13.67
N ALA A 404 -10.39 5.09 -13.80
CA ALA A 404 -11.21 5.07 -15.00
C ALA A 404 -12.22 6.22 -15.00
N SER A 405 -12.56 6.75 -16.18
CA SER A 405 -13.69 7.67 -16.29
C SER A 405 -15.01 6.91 -16.06
N PRO A 406 -16.10 7.60 -15.65
CA PRO A 406 -17.42 6.99 -15.56
C PRO A 406 -17.86 6.33 -16.88
N GLU A 407 -17.55 6.93 -18.03
CA GLU A 407 -17.89 6.41 -19.36
C GLU A 407 -17.18 5.08 -19.65
N LEU A 408 -15.87 5.00 -19.35
CA LEU A 408 -15.11 3.77 -19.50
C LEU A 408 -15.65 2.67 -18.59
N ARG A 409 -15.96 3.00 -17.32
CA ARG A 409 -16.54 2.05 -16.37
C ARG A 409 -17.85 1.47 -16.90
N ARG A 410 -18.83 2.32 -17.22
CA ARG A 410 -20.14 1.89 -17.73
C ARG A 410 -20.05 0.99 -18.95
N LYS A 411 -19.04 1.20 -19.80
CA LYS A 411 -18.81 0.40 -21.01
C LYS A 411 -18.11 -0.94 -20.74
N HIS A 412 -17.23 -1.02 -19.75
CA HIS A 412 -16.26 -2.12 -19.66
C HIS A 412 -16.13 -2.83 -18.31
N GLU A 413 -16.49 -2.20 -17.19
CA GLU A 413 -16.15 -2.71 -15.85
C GLU A 413 -16.71 -4.10 -15.58
N ARG A 414 -17.92 -4.39 -16.07
CA ARG A 414 -18.57 -5.69 -15.87
C ARG A 414 -17.84 -6.80 -16.60
N ARG A 415 -17.35 -6.51 -17.82
CA ARG A 415 -16.52 -7.45 -18.60
C ARG A 415 -15.16 -7.65 -17.92
N LEU A 416 -14.49 -6.56 -17.54
CA LEU A 416 -13.19 -6.61 -16.85
C LEU A 416 -13.27 -7.43 -15.56
N PHE A 417 -14.34 -7.28 -14.79
CA PHE A 417 -14.57 -8.07 -13.59
C PHE A 417 -14.85 -9.55 -13.89
N ALA A 418 -15.63 -9.84 -14.95
CA ALA A 418 -15.87 -11.21 -15.37
C ALA A 418 -14.59 -11.91 -15.83
N ASP A 419 -13.71 -11.22 -16.57
CA ASP A 419 -12.41 -11.72 -17.01
C ASP A 419 -11.50 -12.01 -15.80
N TYR A 420 -11.47 -11.09 -14.82
CA TYR A 420 -10.80 -11.28 -13.54
C TYR A 420 -11.34 -12.51 -12.77
N HIS A 421 -12.66 -12.65 -12.67
CA HIS A 421 -13.31 -13.77 -11.97
C HIS A 421 -13.00 -15.10 -12.66
N ALA A 422 -13.09 -15.16 -14.00
CA ALA A 422 -12.74 -16.34 -14.77
C ALA A 422 -11.29 -16.76 -14.52
N ARG A 423 -10.38 -15.80 -14.42
CA ARG A 423 -8.98 -16.05 -14.08
C ARG A 423 -8.80 -16.59 -12.65
N LEU A 424 -9.49 -16.03 -11.66
CA LEU A 424 -9.49 -16.57 -10.29
C LEU A 424 -9.92 -18.05 -10.28
N VAL A 425 -11.00 -18.37 -10.99
CA VAL A 425 -11.52 -19.75 -11.06
C VAL A 425 -10.53 -20.67 -11.76
N ALA A 426 -9.92 -20.22 -12.85
CA ALA A 426 -8.87 -20.97 -13.56
C ALA A 426 -7.63 -21.21 -12.68
N LYS A 427 -7.35 -20.33 -11.72
CA LYS A 427 -6.27 -20.47 -10.72
C LYS A 427 -6.67 -21.26 -9.47
N GLY A 428 -7.87 -21.84 -9.43
CA GLY A 428 -8.30 -22.78 -8.39
C GLY A 428 -9.33 -22.25 -7.40
N VAL A 429 -9.78 -20.99 -7.52
CA VAL A 429 -10.86 -20.47 -6.69
C VAL A 429 -12.19 -21.17 -7.05
N CYS A 430 -12.90 -21.69 -6.05
CA CYS A 430 -14.16 -22.41 -6.30
C CYS A 430 -15.27 -21.46 -6.79
N GLY A 431 -15.55 -21.46 -8.09
CA GLY A 431 -16.63 -20.67 -8.70
C GLY A 431 -18.05 -21.02 -8.22
N ARG A 432 -18.25 -22.18 -7.57
CA ARG A 432 -19.54 -22.51 -6.92
C ARG A 432 -19.71 -21.80 -5.58
N THR A 433 -18.62 -21.67 -4.81
CA THR A 433 -18.62 -20.93 -3.53
C THR A 433 -18.60 -19.42 -3.76
N PHE A 434 -17.93 -19.00 -4.84
CA PHE A 434 -17.78 -17.62 -5.26
C PHE A 434 -18.34 -17.42 -6.68
N PRO A 435 -19.68 -17.51 -6.86
CA PRO A 435 -20.29 -17.31 -8.17
C PRO A 435 -20.16 -15.86 -8.61
N LEU A 436 -20.00 -15.65 -9.93
CA LEU A 436 -19.74 -14.35 -10.55
C LEU A 436 -20.69 -13.25 -10.03
N GLU A 437 -21.99 -13.51 -9.97
CA GLU A 437 -22.97 -12.51 -9.53
C GLU A 437 -22.81 -12.10 -8.06
N ALA A 438 -22.52 -13.05 -7.16
CA ALA A 438 -22.29 -12.71 -5.76
C ALA A 438 -20.98 -11.93 -5.57
N CYS A 439 -19.94 -12.29 -6.33
CA CYS A 439 -18.69 -11.55 -6.35
C CYS A 439 -18.87 -10.14 -6.92
N TRP A 440 -19.71 -9.98 -7.95
CA TRP A 440 -20.05 -8.69 -8.55
C TRP A 440 -20.83 -7.79 -7.59
N GLU A 441 -21.83 -8.33 -6.88
CA GLU A 441 -22.53 -7.57 -5.84
C GLU A 441 -21.53 -7.08 -4.77
N ARG A 442 -20.55 -7.91 -4.41
CA ARG A 442 -19.51 -7.53 -3.47
C ARG A 442 -18.54 -6.48 -4.02
N TYR A 443 -18.20 -6.51 -5.32
CA TYR A 443 -17.46 -5.44 -6.00
C TYR A 443 -18.20 -4.09 -5.88
N GLN A 444 -19.50 -4.07 -6.17
CA GLN A 444 -20.34 -2.88 -6.11
C GLN A 444 -20.40 -2.30 -4.68
N ARG A 445 -20.79 -3.13 -3.70
CA ARG A 445 -20.85 -2.71 -2.28
C ARG A 445 -19.47 -2.28 -1.77
N GLY A 446 -18.44 -3.04 -2.12
CA GLY A 446 -17.05 -2.81 -1.75
C GLY A 446 -16.51 -1.49 -2.28
N GLY A 447 -16.80 -1.17 -3.54
CA GLY A 447 -16.43 0.11 -4.14
C GLY A 447 -17.06 1.30 -3.40
N ILE A 448 -18.37 1.23 -3.13
CA ILE A 448 -19.10 2.28 -2.42
C ILE A 448 -18.51 2.48 -1.01
N GLU A 449 -18.46 1.44 -0.18
CA GLU A 449 -17.99 1.57 1.21
C GLU A 449 -16.54 2.09 1.30
N ARG A 450 -15.68 1.68 0.36
CA ARG A 450 -14.27 2.04 0.34
C ARG A 450 -14.12 3.50 -0.03
N TRP A 451 -14.81 3.93 -1.08
CA TRP A 451 -14.63 5.27 -1.62
C TRP A 451 -15.39 6.36 -0.88
N LEU A 452 -16.49 6.04 -0.18
CA LEU A 452 -17.08 6.98 0.77
C LEU A 452 -16.08 7.37 1.88
N GLN A 453 -15.32 6.39 2.38
CA GLN A 453 -14.23 6.64 3.33
C GLN A 453 -13.06 7.38 2.68
N MET A 454 -12.61 6.95 1.50
CA MET A 454 -11.48 7.60 0.83
C MET A 454 -11.77 9.03 0.45
N LEU A 455 -12.98 9.33 -0.02
CA LEU A 455 -13.41 10.69 -0.32
C LEU A 455 -13.35 11.58 0.94
N THR A 456 -13.74 11.05 2.10
CA THR A 456 -13.55 11.74 3.38
C THR A 456 -12.06 12.02 3.62
N LEU A 457 -11.17 11.04 3.40
CA LEU A 457 -9.72 11.26 3.58
C LEU A 457 -9.12 12.25 2.58
N MET A 458 -9.57 12.25 1.33
CA MET A 458 -9.07 13.17 0.29
C MET A 458 -9.24 14.64 0.70
N THR A 459 -10.34 14.97 1.37
CA THR A 459 -10.56 16.32 1.92
C THR A 459 -9.60 16.67 3.06
N LEU A 460 -9.06 15.68 3.78
CA LEU A 460 -8.18 15.87 4.92
C LEU A 460 -6.72 16.04 4.51
N PHE A 461 -6.33 15.50 3.36
CA PHE A 461 -4.96 15.60 2.86
C PHE A 461 -4.62 16.99 2.28
N GLY A 462 -5.53 17.97 2.39
CA GLY A 462 -5.32 19.33 1.89
C GLY A 462 -5.20 19.36 0.37
N LEU A 463 -5.83 18.41 -0.32
CA LEU A 463 -5.86 18.38 -1.77
C LEU A 463 -6.59 19.62 -2.32
N PRO A 464 -6.19 20.13 -3.49
CA PRO A 464 -6.92 21.20 -4.15
C PRO A 464 -8.40 20.81 -4.37
N ASP A 465 -9.31 21.79 -4.29
CA ASP A 465 -10.75 21.55 -4.50
C ASP A 465 -11.04 20.88 -5.85
N ALA A 466 -10.28 21.20 -6.90
CA ALA A 466 -10.39 20.53 -8.19
C ALA A 466 -10.09 19.02 -8.10
N CYS A 467 -9.13 18.62 -7.27
CA CYS A 467 -8.81 17.21 -7.07
C CYS A 467 -9.86 16.49 -6.23
N VAL A 468 -10.33 17.13 -5.15
CA VAL A 468 -11.42 16.60 -4.33
C VAL A 468 -12.70 16.48 -5.18
N GLY A 469 -13.00 17.47 -6.01
CA GLY A 469 -14.12 17.47 -6.95
C GLY A 469 -14.04 16.34 -7.95
N TRP A 470 -12.86 16.08 -8.53
CA TRP A 470 -12.65 14.94 -9.42
C TRP A 470 -12.98 13.61 -8.73
N PHE A 471 -12.44 13.37 -7.53
CA PHE A 471 -12.74 12.15 -6.78
C PHE A 471 -14.22 12.08 -6.38
N HIS A 472 -14.81 13.20 -5.95
CA HIS A 472 -16.23 13.29 -5.64
C HIS A 472 -17.07 12.83 -6.84
N ASP A 473 -16.81 13.33 -8.04
CA ASP A 473 -17.59 13.02 -9.24
C ASP A 473 -17.46 11.55 -9.64
N GLN A 474 -16.27 10.96 -9.45
CA GLN A 474 -16.06 9.53 -9.64
C GLN A 474 -16.90 8.69 -8.68
N VAL A 475 -16.91 9.05 -7.40
CA VAL A 475 -17.71 8.37 -6.37
C VAL A 475 -19.20 8.58 -6.61
N ALA A 476 -19.63 9.79 -6.95
CA ALA A 476 -21.02 10.10 -7.24
C ALA A 476 -21.55 9.28 -8.42
N ALA A 477 -20.78 9.17 -9.51
CA ALA A 477 -21.14 8.32 -10.64
C ALA A 477 -21.22 6.83 -10.25
N PHE A 478 -20.25 6.33 -9.47
CA PHE A 478 -20.25 4.92 -9.05
C PHE A 478 -21.41 4.59 -8.10
N VAL A 479 -21.72 5.49 -7.16
CA VAL A 479 -22.91 5.38 -6.30
C VAL A 479 -24.16 5.40 -7.16
N HIS A 480 -24.31 6.34 -8.09
CA HIS A 480 -25.47 6.40 -8.96
C HIS A 480 -25.66 5.09 -9.75
N ASP A 481 -24.59 4.57 -10.36
CA ASP A 481 -24.61 3.42 -11.25
C ASP A 481 -24.87 2.09 -10.49
N HIS A 482 -24.61 2.01 -9.18
CA HIS A 482 -24.66 0.74 -8.42
C HIS A 482 -25.48 0.75 -7.12
N HIS A 483 -25.78 1.92 -6.56
CA HIS A 483 -26.58 2.06 -5.36
C HIS A 483 -28.07 2.21 -5.69
N ALA A 484 -28.41 2.85 -6.82
CA ALA A 484 -29.79 3.14 -7.21
C ALA A 484 -30.47 2.02 -8.04
N ASP A 485 -29.69 1.10 -8.63
CA ASP A 485 -30.23 0.15 -9.59
C ASP A 485 -30.96 -1.03 -8.93
N ALA A 486 -32.22 -1.22 -9.33
CA ALA A 486 -33.15 -2.19 -8.75
C ALA A 486 -32.82 -3.64 -9.11
N SER A 487 -31.95 -3.85 -10.10
CA SER A 487 -31.50 -5.15 -10.60
C SER A 487 -30.57 -5.89 -9.61
N ALA A 488 -29.86 -5.16 -8.74
CA ALA A 488 -28.87 -5.72 -7.80
C ALA A 488 -29.42 -6.04 -6.39
N GLY A 489 -30.72 -5.78 -6.12
CA GLY A 489 -31.30 -6.01 -4.79
C GLY A 489 -30.70 -5.14 -3.66
N LEU A 490 -29.97 -4.08 -4.02
CA LEU A 490 -29.28 -3.15 -3.11
C LEU A 490 -30.14 -1.94 -2.72
N LYS A 491 -31.20 -1.66 -3.48
CA LYS A 491 -32.04 -0.47 -3.30
C LYS A 491 -32.61 -0.40 -1.88
N GLY A 492 -32.19 0.60 -1.12
CA GLY A 492 -32.66 0.85 0.26
C GLY A 492 -31.97 0.02 1.35
N ARG A 493 -30.90 -0.73 1.05
CA ARG A 493 -30.08 -1.42 2.06
C ARG A 493 -28.88 -0.56 2.43
N SER A 494 -28.72 -0.27 3.72
CA SER A 494 -27.52 0.40 4.21
C SER A 494 -26.28 -0.47 3.96
N ILE A 495 -25.19 0.16 3.50
CA ILE A 495 -23.90 -0.50 3.24
C ILE A 495 -22.96 -0.16 4.40
N PRO A 496 -22.80 -1.03 5.41
CA PRO A 496 -21.85 -0.75 6.49
C PRO A 496 -20.43 -0.69 5.94
N LEU A 497 -19.56 0.08 6.58
CA LEU A 497 -18.18 0.26 6.20
C LEU A 497 -17.34 -0.95 6.68
N MET A 498 -16.92 -1.80 5.75
CA MET A 498 -16.10 -3.00 6.04
C MET A 498 -14.58 -2.78 5.94
N SER A 499 -14.15 -1.53 5.78
CA SER A 499 -12.76 -1.10 5.99
C SER A 499 -12.70 -0.05 7.08
N ALA A 500 -11.56 0.06 7.75
CA ALA A 500 -11.29 1.17 8.66
C ALA A 500 -9.87 1.70 8.41
N TYR A 501 -9.73 3.02 8.55
CA TYR A 501 -8.48 3.74 8.42
C TYR A 501 -8.13 4.30 9.78
N ALA A 502 -6.95 3.98 10.30
CA ALA A 502 -6.49 4.48 11.59
C ALA A 502 -6.19 5.99 11.51
N LEU A 503 -7.24 6.81 11.57
CA LEU A 503 -7.17 8.26 11.61
C LEU A 503 -6.94 8.70 13.06
N VAL A 504 -5.75 8.45 13.60
CA VAL A 504 -5.37 9.07 14.86
C VAL A 504 -4.99 10.50 14.53
N ASN A 505 -5.90 11.45 14.79
CA ASN A 505 -5.77 12.90 14.61
C ASN A 505 -4.42 13.33 14.02
N LEU A 506 -4.31 13.25 12.68
CA LEU A 506 -3.32 13.97 11.89
C LEU A 506 -3.52 15.47 12.08
#